data_AF-A0A1A7BHR6-F1
#
_entry.id   AF-A0A1A7BHR6-F1
#
_cell.length_a   1.000
_cell.length_b   1.000
_cell.length_c   1.000
_cell.angle_alpha   90.00
_cell.angle_beta   90.00
_cell.angle_gamma   90.00
#
_symmetry.space_group_name_H-M   'P 1'
#
loop_
_entity.id
_entity.type
_entity.pdbx_description
1 polymer ?
#
loop_
_entity_poly.entity_id
_entity_poly.type
_entity_poly.pdbx_seq_one_letter_code
_entity_poly.pdbx_strand_id
1 'polypeptide(L)'
;MVGVFGDWIMGAPDGSLWSLELLEGSYSRVADNAEEFNRAKSNSDNLNLWFMAEWAEIAERHGLVPSADQCLGWKVHPMLGGKFEAGNIQVFSLRVYQSLMGQLFRQLRQSS
;
A
#
# COMPACT_ATOMS: atom_id res chain seq x y z
N MET A 1 -7.84 -0.61 -8.50
CA MET A 1 -8.15 -1.41 -7.29
C MET A 1 -7.37 -0.85 -6.11
N VAL A 2 -7.81 -1.15 -4.89
CA VAL A 2 -7.11 -0.76 -3.65
C VAL A 2 -6.59 -2.02 -2.97
N GLY A 3 -5.31 -2.04 -2.60
CA GLY A 3 -4.68 -3.10 -1.82
C GLY A 3 -5.10 -3.05 -0.35
N VAL A 4 -4.84 -4.12 0.39
CA VAL A 4 -5.25 -4.21 1.80
C VAL A 4 -4.55 -3.17 2.69
N PHE A 5 -3.37 -2.69 2.31
CA PHE A 5 -2.65 -1.57 2.96
C PHE A 5 -3.07 -0.17 2.47
N GLY A 6 -4.06 -0.10 1.58
CA GLY A 6 -4.62 1.15 1.07
C GLY A 6 -3.97 1.69 -0.21
N ASP A 7 -2.95 0.99 -0.74
CA ASP A 7 -2.26 1.32 -1.99
C ASP A 7 -3.19 1.23 -3.20
N TRP A 8 -2.96 2.06 -4.22
CA TRP A 8 -3.75 2.06 -5.44
C TRP A 8 -3.01 1.40 -6.59
N ILE A 9 -3.71 0.53 -7.31
CA ILE A 9 -3.35 0.17 -8.70
C ILE A 9 -4.38 0.81 -9.63
N MET A 10 -3.92 1.63 -10.56
CA MET A 10 -4.75 2.43 -11.46
C MET A 10 -4.39 2.15 -12.92
N GLY A 11 -5.39 2.07 -13.78
CA GLY A 11 -5.20 2.02 -15.22
C GLY A 11 -5.12 3.43 -15.80
N ALA A 12 -4.22 3.66 -16.74
CA ALA A 12 -4.12 4.88 -17.53
C ALA A 12 -4.83 4.71 -18.90
N PRO A 13 -5.15 5.81 -19.61
CA PRO A 13 -5.84 5.74 -20.90
C PRO A 13 -5.09 4.97 -21.99
N ASP A 14 -3.76 4.85 -21.89
CA ASP A 14 -2.92 4.07 -22.81
C ASP A 14 -2.91 2.56 -22.50
N GLY A 15 -3.66 2.14 -21.47
CA GLY A 15 -3.74 0.76 -21.02
C GLY A 15 -2.71 0.39 -19.94
N SER A 16 -1.72 1.25 -19.67
CA SER A 16 -0.70 0.98 -18.64
C SER A 16 -1.28 0.97 -17.23
N LEU A 17 -0.63 0.24 -16.33
CA LEU A 17 -1.01 0.19 -14.93
C LEU A 17 0.07 0.84 -14.07
N TRP A 18 -0.38 1.57 -13.05
CA TRP A 18 0.46 2.34 -12.15
C TRP A 18 0.09 2.07 -10.70
N SER A 19 1.11 2.01 -9.85
CA SER A 19 0.97 1.93 -8.39
C SER A 19 1.18 3.29 -7.76
N LEU A 20 0.28 3.68 -6.85
CA LEU A 20 0.52 4.70 -5.84
C LEU A 20 0.55 3.99 -4.49
N GLU A 21 1.74 3.84 -3.92
CA GLU A 21 1.92 3.17 -2.64
C GLU A 21 2.02 4.19 -1.49
N LEU A 22 1.60 3.76 -0.30
CA LEU A 22 1.39 4.60 0.88
C LEU A 22 2.52 4.50 1.91
N LEU A 23 3.52 3.65 1.70
CA LEU A 23 4.64 3.45 2.60
C LEU A 23 5.78 4.45 2.33
N GLU A 24 6.10 4.72 1.07
CA GLU A 24 7.11 5.70 0.65
C GLU A 24 6.50 6.87 -0.14
N GLY A 25 5.23 6.76 -0.55
CA GLY A 25 4.52 7.83 -1.25
C GLY A 25 4.94 7.97 -2.71
N SER A 26 5.44 6.90 -3.30
CA SER A 26 5.92 6.82 -4.68
C SER A 26 4.79 6.47 -5.66
N TYR A 27 4.95 6.98 -6.88
CA TYR A 27 4.06 6.68 -8.01
C TYR A 27 4.88 6.09 -9.15
N SER A 28 4.62 4.84 -9.49
CA SER A 28 5.45 4.07 -10.45
C SER A 28 4.59 3.23 -11.38
N ARG A 29 5.09 3.01 -12.60
CA ARG A 29 4.45 2.12 -13.57
C ARG A 29 4.76 0.67 -13.18
N VAL A 30 3.74 -0.19 -13.19
CA VAL A 30 3.86 -1.61 -12.81
C VAL A 30 3.61 -2.58 -13.97
N ALA A 31 2.95 -2.13 -15.04
CA ALA A 31 2.76 -2.92 -16.27
C ALA A 31 2.39 -2.02 -17.46
N ASP A 32 2.60 -2.54 -18.68
CA ASP A 32 2.18 -1.90 -19.92
C ASP A 32 0.70 -2.13 -20.22
N ASN A 33 0.13 -3.22 -19.72
CA ASN A 33 -1.29 -3.57 -19.88
C ASN A 33 -1.77 -4.56 -18.80
N ALA A 34 -3.08 -4.82 -18.78
CA ALA A 34 -3.70 -5.68 -17.78
C ALA A 34 -3.26 -7.15 -17.86
N GLU A 35 -2.93 -7.66 -19.06
CA GLU A 35 -2.46 -9.03 -19.23
C GLU A 35 -1.09 -9.22 -18.58
N GLU A 36 -0.16 -8.32 -18.86
CA GLU A 36 1.16 -8.30 -18.24
C GLU A 36 1.04 -8.17 -16.71
N PHE A 37 0.20 -7.26 -16.23
CA PHE A 37 -0.01 -7.10 -14.79
C PHE A 37 -0.50 -8.39 -14.13
N ASN A 38 -1.48 -9.07 -14.71
CA ASN A 38 -2.00 -10.33 -14.17
C ASN A 38 -0.95 -11.44 -14.18
N ARG A 39 -0.11 -11.52 -15.23
CA ARG A 39 1.01 -12.46 -15.26
C ARG A 39 2.05 -12.13 -14.18
N ALA A 40 2.41 -10.86 -14.05
CA ALA A 40 3.39 -10.40 -13.08
C ALA A 40 2.92 -10.58 -11.63
N LYS A 41 1.61 -10.41 -11.38
CA LYS A 41 0.96 -10.64 -10.08
C LYS A 41 1.04 -12.10 -9.60
N SER A 42 1.34 -13.06 -10.48
CA SER A 42 1.56 -14.47 -10.07
C SER A 42 2.94 -14.70 -9.43
N ASN A 43 3.84 -13.73 -9.49
CA ASN A 43 5.15 -13.78 -8.82
C ASN A 43 5.04 -13.24 -7.39
N SER A 44 5.57 -13.97 -6.41
CA SER A 44 5.52 -13.63 -4.99
C SER A 44 6.19 -12.29 -4.65
N ASP A 45 7.29 -11.98 -5.32
CA ASP A 45 8.05 -10.76 -5.05
C ASP A 45 7.26 -9.54 -5.52
N ASN A 46 6.62 -9.64 -6.68
CA ASN A 46 5.71 -8.59 -7.17
C ASN A 46 4.48 -8.45 -6.26
N LEU A 47 3.93 -9.55 -5.76
CA LEU A 47 2.83 -9.51 -4.78
C LEU A 47 3.25 -8.79 -3.50
N ASN A 48 4.43 -9.10 -2.98
CA ASN A 48 4.92 -8.47 -1.77
C ASN A 48 5.26 -6.99 -2.00
N LEU A 49 5.90 -6.66 -3.12
CA LEU A 49 6.24 -5.29 -3.50
C LEU A 49 5.00 -4.41 -3.68
N TRP A 50 3.96 -4.91 -4.33
CA TRP A 50 2.78 -4.09 -4.68
C TRP A 50 1.66 -4.13 -3.64
N PHE A 51 1.60 -5.17 -2.82
CA PHE A 51 0.47 -5.38 -1.90
C PHE A 51 0.88 -5.71 -0.47
N MET A 52 2.19 -5.74 -0.17
CA MET A 52 2.73 -6.13 1.13
C MET A 52 2.16 -7.48 1.59
N ALA A 53 2.08 -8.45 0.66
CA ALA A 53 1.36 -9.70 0.82
C ALA A 53 1.78 -10.49 2.08
N GLU A 54 3.08 -10.50 2.42
CA GLU A 54 3.56 -11.18 3.63
C GLU A 54 3.07 -10.48 4.92
N TRP A 55 3.04 -9.14 4.92
CA TRP A 55 2.50 -8.37 6.04
C TRP A 55 0.99 -8.48 6.16
N ALA A 56 0.28 -8.60 5.03
CA ALA A 56 -1.15 -8.88 5.02
C ALA A 56 -1.45 -10.23 5.69
N GLU A 57 -0.68 -11.27 5.36
CA GLU A 57 -0.82 -12.60 5.97
C GLU A 57 -0.48 -12.57 7.48
N ILE A 58 0.58 -11.84 7.87
CA ILE A 58 0.93 -11.63 9.28
C ILE A 58 -0.23 -10.95 10.02
N ALA A 59 -0.80 -9.89 9.45
CA ALA A 59 -1.90 -9.13 10.05
C ALA A 59 -3.16 -9.98 10.21
N GLU A 60 -3.52 -10.77 9.19
CA GLU A 60 -4.65 -11.71 9.24
C GLU A 60 -4.47 -12.74 10.36
N ARG A 61 -3.27 -13.33 10.51
CA ARG A 61 -2.96 -14.27 11.62
C ARG A 61 -3.08 -13.63 13.02
N HIS A 62 -3.03 -12.30 13.11
CA HIS A 62 -3.25 -11.54 14.35
C HIS A 62 -4.69 -11.00 14.47
N GLY A 63 -5.61 -11.44 13.60
CA GLY A 63 -7.02 -11.04 13.63
C GLY A 63 -7.31 -9.66 13.06
N LEU A 64 -6.36 -9.06 12.33
CA LEU A 64 -6.51 -7.76 11.68
C LEU A 64 -7.06 -7.96 10.26
N VAL A 65 -8.38 -7.94 10.12
CA VAL A 65 -9.06 -8.08 8.83
C VAL A 65 -9.87 -6.82 8.56
N PRO A 66 -9.45 -5.94 7.63
CA PRO A 66 -10.20 -4.73 7.30
C PRO A 66 -11.49 -5.07 6.54
N SER A 67 -12.53 -4.29 6.79
CA SER A 67 -13.74 -4.27 5.95
C SER A 67 -13.55 -3.41 4.70
N ALA A 68 -14.57 -3.31 3.84
CA ALA A 68 -14.47 -2.70 2.51
C ALA A 68 -14.08 -1.20 2.49
N ASP A 69 -14.35 -0.46 3.57
CA ASP A 69 -14.00 0.95 3.72
C ASP A 69 -12.78 1.18 4.63
N GLN A 70 -12.07 0.10 4.94
CA GLN A 70 -10.92 0.07 5.82
C GLN A 70 -9.67 -0.45 5.10
N CYS A 71 -8.52 -0.21 5.70
CA CYS A 71 -7.25 -0.78 5.28
C CYS A 71 -6.39 -1.11 6.50
N LEU A 72 -5.35 -1.90 6.28
CA LEU A 72 -4.22 -2.01 7.18
C LEU A 72 -3.31 -0.78 7.01
N GLY A 73 -2.55 -0.49 8.04
CA GLY A 73 -1.54 0.55 8.01
C GLY A 73 -0.66 0.50 9.24
N TRP A 74 0.41 1.29 9.23
CA TRP A 74 1.34 1.42 10.34
C TRP A 74 0.83 2.42 11.39
N LYS A 75 0.75 2.02 12.67
CA LYS A 75 0.37 2.89 13.81
C LYS A 75 1.34 4.06 13.93
N VAL A 76 2.63 3.74 13.93
CA VAL A 76 3.72 4.69 13.74
C VAL A 76 4.34 4.40 12.38
N HIS A 77 4.31 5.39 11.49
CA HIS A 77 4.83 5.23 10.13
C HIS A 77 6.35 4.93 10.15
N PRO A 78 6.88 4.01 9.34
CA PRO A 78 8.30 3.66 9.35
C PRO A 78 9.25 4.84 9.12
N MET A 79 8.89 5.79 8.24
CA MET A 79 9.68 7.02 8.03
C MET A 79 9.73 7.94 9.27
N LEU A 80 8.85 7.74 10.26
CA LEU A 80 8.85 8.44 11.55
C LEU A 80 9.50 7.60 12.66
N GLY A 81 10.24 6.54 12.32
CA GLY A 81 10.88 5.63 13.27
C GLY A 81 9.98 4.48 13.74
N GLY A 82 8.84 4.26 13.09
CA GLY A 82 8.00 3.08 13.33
C GLY A 82 8.70 1.78 12.93
N LYS A 83 8.37 0.69 13.63
CA LYS A 83 8.95 -0.63 13.37
C LYS A 83 8.08 -1.45 12.43
N PHE A 84 8.72 -2.25 11.58
CA PHE A 84 8.05 -3.30 10.82
C PHE A 84 7.81 -4.51 11.74
N GLU A 85 6.69 -4.48 12.46
CA GLU A 85 6.26 -5.56 13.37
C GLU A 85 4.74 -5.63 13.42
N ALA A 86 4.18 -6.81 13.69
CA ALA A 86 2.73 -7.00 13.75
C ALA A 86 2.04 -6.07 14.77
N GLY A 87 2.72 -5.80 15.90
CA GLY A 87 2.25 -4.87 16.92
C GLY A 87 2.10 -3.43 16.46
N ASN A 88 2.78 -3.04 15.38
CA ASN A 88 2.71 -1.72 14.77
C ASN A 88 1.72 -1.65 13.59
N ILE A 89 0.96 -2.71 13.31
CA ILE A 89 -0.11 -2.72 12.31
C ILE A 89 -1.46 -2.49 13.00
N GLN A 90 -2.35 -1.73 12.36
CA GLN A 90 -3.75 -1.65 12.77
C GLN A 90 -4.68 -1.46 11.57
N VAL A 91 -5.98 -1.69 11.81
CA VAL A 91 -7.03 -1.35 10.87
C VAL A 91 -7.37 0.15 10.99
N PHE A 92 -7.40 0.84 9.86
CA PHE A 92 -7.79 2.25 9.73
C PHE A 92 -9.00 2.38 8.81
N SER A 93 -9.70 3.50 8.89
CA SER A 93 -10.52 3.96 7.75
C SER A 93 -9.59 4.25 6.57
N LEU A 94 -9.91 3.69 5.41
CA LEU A 94 -9.12 3.84 4.19
C LEU A 94 -8.91 5.32 3.83
N ARG A 95 -10.00 6.10 3.86
CA ARG A 95 -9.98 7.53 3.52
C ARG A 95 -9.09 8.33 4.48
N VAL A 96 -9.19 8.04 5.77
CA VAL A 96 -8.40 8.73 6.80
C VAL A 96 -6.93 8.40 6.63
N TYR A 97 -6.58 7.12 6.46
CA TYR A 97 -5.20 6.69 6.31
C TYR A 97 -4.54 7.33 5.08
N GLN A 98 -5.19 7.28 3.93
CA GLN A 98 -4.72 7.94 2.70
C GLN A 98 -4.54 9.46 2.88
N SER A 99 -5.45 10.11 3.60
CA SER A 99 -5.35 11.54 3.89
C SER A 99 -4.16 11.87 4.80
N LEU A 100 -3.85 11.02 5.77
CA LEU A 100 -2.70 11.16 6.66
C LEU A 100 -1.38 10.94 5.91
N MET A 101 -1.30 9.90 5.08
CA MET A 101 -0.09 9.61 4.29
C MET A 101 0.20 10.73 3.29
N GLY A 102 -0.83 11.25 2.61
CA GLY A 102 -0.67 12.41 1.73
C GLY A 102 -0.16 13.68 2.45
N GLN A 103 -0.59 13.90 3.70
CA GLN A 103 -0.08 15.00 4.53
C GLN A 103 1.37 14.74 4.97
N LEU A 104 1.69 13.52 5.41
CA LEU A 104 3.03 13.11 5.83
C LEU A 104 4.05 13.34 4.70
N PHE A 105 3.82 12.79 3.50
CA PHE A 105 4.75 12.94 2.38
C PHE A 105 4.87 14.39 1.90
N ARG A 106 3.81 15.20 2.06
CA ARG A 106 3.90 16.64 1.79
C ARG A 106 4.85 17.34 2.78
N GLN A 107 4.78 17.00 4.06
CA GLN A 107 5.67 17.57 5.08
C GLN A 107 7.11 17.12 4.88
N LEU A 108 7.35 15.83 4.62
CA LEU A 108 8.69 15.29 4.37
C LEU A 108 9.39 15.98 3.18
N ARG A 109 8.65 16.26 2.10
CA ARG A 109 9.17 17.02 0.95
C ARG A 109 9.53 18.48 1.28
N GLN A 110 8.92 19.09 2.29
CA GLN A 110 9.20 20.46 2.70
C GLN A 110 10.36 20.57 3.69
N SER A 111 10.77 19.44 4.30
CA SER A 111 11.86 19.37 5.29
C SER A 111 13.20 18.92 4.70
N SER A 112 13.26 18.69 3.38
CA SER A 112 14.48 18.35 2.61
C SER A 112 14.91 19.53 1.76
#